data_AF-A0A922E465-F1
#
_entry.id   AF-A0A922E465-F1
#
_cell.length_a   1.000
_cell.length_b   1.000
_cell.length_c   1.000
_cell.angle_alpha   90.00
_cell.angle_beta   90.00
_cell.angle_gamma   90.00
#
_symmetry.space_group_name_H-M   'P 1'
#
loop_
_entity.id
_entity.type
_entity.pdbx_description
1 polymer ?
#
loop_
_entity_poly.entity_id
_entity_poly.type
_entity_poly.pdbx_seq_one_letter_code
_entity_poly.pdbx_strand_id
1 'polypeptide(L)'
;MKSKHYMPEKLQSPELELQDKMLWFERVKSKIPPHFHGHDRNDKKLTAEQFFNKELRTSATEWIKRTSEGCTVVAVLIATVAFAAAYTVPGGPNSQAGTPVLVNKPFFVVFTATDVLSLSFALTSVVIFLSIVSSPFRFRDFKKSLPNKLMFGFTFLFLSVSMMMFAFGSTVLLMIQNRESWTKIILYAFSFLPVGIFALAYFPLFISLSVTYKYLLKKLRWVIP
;
A
#
# COMPACT_ATOMS: atom_id res chain seq x y z
N MET A 1 -36.37 -26.53 4.03
CA MET A 1 -36.30 -25.20 4.69
C MET A 1 -35.29 -24.36 3.93
N LYS A 2 -35.76 -23.41 3.11
CA LYS A 2 -34.95 -22.60 2.17
C LYS A 2 -34.15 -21.55 2.97
N SER A 3 -32.83 -21.71 3.06
CA SER A 3 -31.95 -20.67 3.62
C SER A 3 -31.78 -19.55 2.60
N LYS A 4 -32.44 -18.42 2.87
CA LYS A 4 -32.25 -17.14 2.19
C LYS A 4 -30.98 -16.51 2.75
N HIS A 5 -29.88 -16.55 1.98
CA HIS A 5 -28.82 -15.54 1.95
C HIS A 5 -27.88 -15.86 0.79
N TYR A 6 -28.40 -15.79 -0.44
CA TYR A 6 -27.55 -15.56 -1.60
C TYR A 6 -27.29 -14.05 -1.64
N MET A 7 -26.12 -13.63 -1.16
CA MET A 7 -25.65 -12.26 -1.39
C MET A 7 -25.12 -12.18 -2.82
N PRO A 8 -25.55 -11.18 -3.61
CA PRO A 8 -25.16 -11.08 -5.01
C PRO A 8 -23.66 -10.83 -5.15
N GLU A 9 -23.04 -11.68 -5.96
CA GLU A 9 -21.61 -11.87 -6.27
C GLU A 9 -20.86 -10.63 -6.84
N LYS A 10 -21.46 -9.44 -6.89
CA LYS A 10 -20.95 -8.33 -7.72
C LYS A 10 -20.42 -7.09 -7.00
N LEU A 11 -20.31 -7.08 -5.67
CA LEU A 11 -19.75 -5.91 -4.96
C LEU A 11 -19.12 -6.24 -3.59
N GLN A 12 -18.45 -7.38 -3.43
CA GLN A 12 -17.62 -7.62 -2.26
C GLN A 12 -16.17 -7.25 -2.58
N SER A 13 -15.59 -6.33 -1.81
CA SER A 13 -14.15 -6.11 -1.83
C SER A 13 -13.44 -7.46 -1.69
N PRO A 14 -12.43 -7.78 -2.51
CA PRO A 14 -11.80 -9.11 -2.51
C PRO A 14 -11.22 -9.56 -1.15
N GLU A 15 -10.95 -8.61 -0.24
CA GLU A 15 -10.65 -8.86 1.17
C GLU A 15 -11.83 -9.49 1.95
N LEU A 16 -13.06 -9.03 1.70
CA LEU A 16 -14.27 -9.48 2.35
C LEU A 16 -14.64 -10.90 1.90
N GLU A 17 -14.47 -11.20 0.60
CA GLU A 17 -14.69 -12.56 0.08
C GLU A 17 -13.70 -13.55 0.69
N LEU A 18 -12.43 -13.15 0.84
CA LEU A 18 -11.41 -13.97 1.50
C LEU A 18 -11.76 -14.23 2.96
N GLN A 19 -12.25 -13.21 3.67
CA GLN A 19 -12.66 -13.30 5.07
C GLN A 19 -13.92 -14.17 5.24
N ASP A 20 -14.91 -14.01 4.38
CA ASP A 20 -16.14 -14.82 4.37
C ASP A 20 -15.84 -16.28 4.10
N LYS A 21 -14.95 -16.58 3.13
CA LYS A 21 -14.50 -17.94 2.87
C LYS A 21 -13.85 -18.55 4.11
N MET A 22 -12.97 -17.83 4.82
CA MET A 22 -12.33 -18.32 6.04
C MET A 22 -13.35 -18.61 7.14
N LEU A 23 -14.26 -17.67 7.40
CA LEU A 23 -15.31 -17.81 8.41
C LEU A 23 -16.30 -18.94 8.07
N TRP A 24 -16.61 -19.11 6.80
CA TRP A 24 -17.45 -20.19 6.31
C TRP A 24 -16.79 -21.55 6.56
N PHE A 25 -15.51 -21.70 6.22
CA PHE A 25 -14.78 -22.95 6.44
C PHE A 25 -14.69 -23.30 7.92
N GLU A 26 -14.42 -22.31 8.78
CA GLU A 26 -14.38 -22.51 10.23
C GLU A 26 -15.75 -22.92 10.80
N ARG A 27 -16.83 -22.30 10.30
CA ARG A 27 -18.21 -22.65 10.67
C ARG A 27 -18.58 -24.06 10.24
N VAL A 28 -18.21 -24.47 9.03
CA VAL A 28 -18.44 -25.82 8.52
C VAL A 28 -17.61 -26.84 9.31
N LYS A 29 -16.32 -26.57 9.56
CA LYS A 29 -15.44 -27.44 10.35
C LYS A 29 -15.96 -27.65 11.77
N SER A 30 -16.52 -26.61 12.39
CA SER A 30 -17.13 -26.67 13.73
C SER A 30 -18.38 -27.58 13.80
N LYS A 31 -19.11 -27.74 12.70
CA LYS A 31 -20.30 -28.61 12.63
C LYS A 31 -19.95 -30.07 12.34
N ILE A 32 -18.73 -30.36 11.89
CA ILE A 32 -18.29 -31.71 11.53
C ILE A 32 -17.66 -32.38 12.76
N PRO A 33 -18.08 -33.60 13.13
CA PRO A 33 -17.47 -34.32 14.23
C PRO A 33 -15.96 -34.54 14.02
N PRO A 34 -15.12 -34.49 15.07
CA PRO A 34 -13.66 -34.49 14.94
C PRO A 34 -13.08 -35.70 14.20
N HIS A 35 -13.75 -36.85 14.26
CA HIS A 35 -13.31 -38.10 13.62
C HIS A 35 -13.43 -38.10 12.09
N PHE A 36 -14.22 -37.17 11.52
CA PHE A 36 -14.30 -36.98 10.06
C PHE A 36 -13.24 -36.00 9.54
N HIS A 37 -12.51 -35.30 10.42
CA HIS A 37 -11.45 -34.38 9.99
C HIS A 37 -10.31 -35.19 9.37
N GLY A 38 -10.07 -35.02 8.07
CA GLY A 38 -8.92 -35.63 7.40
C GLY A 38 -9.16 -36.96 6.70
N HIS A 39 -10.31 -37.59 6.92
CA HIS A 39 -10.65 -38.89 6.32
C HIS A 39 -11.12 -38.78 4.87
N ASP A 40 -11.96 -37.78 4.57
CA ASP A 40 -12.52 -37.62 3.25
C ASP A 40 -11.54 -36.94 2.31
N ARG A 41 -11.29 -37.60 1.17
CA ARG A 41 -10.47 -37.10 0.09
C ARG A 41 -11.33 -36.89 -1.15
N ASN A 42 -11.16 -35.73 -1.77
CA ASN A 42 -11.65 -35.43 -3.11
C ASN A 42 -10.96 -36.34 -4.15
N ASP A 43 -11.52 -36.48 -5.35
CA ASP A 43 -10.95 -37.18 -6.52
C ASP A 43 -9.45 -36.89 -6.79
N LYS A 44 -8.98 -35.69 -6.41
CA LYS A 44 -7.58 -35.22 -6.46
C LYS A 44 -6.73 -35.67 -5.26
N LYS A 45 -7.24 -36.58 -4.42
CA LYS A 45 -6.64 -37.09 -3.17
C LYS A 45 -6.35 -36.02 -2.10
N LEU A 46 -7.05 -34.88 -2.16
CA LEU A 46 -6.89 -33.78 -1.21
C LEU A 46 -7.96 -33.83 -0.12
N THR A 47 -7.54 -33.59 1.13
CA THR A 47 -8.46 -33.33 2.25
C THR A 47 -9.14 -31.97 2.06
N ALA A 48 -10.36 -31.80 2.60
CA ALA A 48 -11.08 -30.51 2.63
C ALA A 48 -10.19 -29.33 3.10
N GLU A 49 -9.37 -29.52 4.14
CA GLU A 49 -8.45 -28.49 4.63
C GLU A 49 -7.31 -28.16 3.65
N GLN A 50 -6.79 -29.15 2.92
CA GLN A 50 -5.75 -28.93 1.90
C GLN A 50 -6.33 -28.21 0.68
N PHE A 51 -7.54 -28.59 0.27
CA PHE A 51 -8.25 -27.96 -0.83
C PHE A 51 -8.57 -26.50 -0.50
N PHE A 52 -9.19 -26.24 0.65
CA PHE A 52 -9.56 -24.90 1.09
C PHE A 52 -8.34 -23.99 1.28
N ASN A 53 -7.26 -24.49 1.88
CA ASN A 53 -6.01 -23.74 1.99
C ASN A 53 -5.39 -23.40 0.63
N LYS A 54 -5.55 -24.26 -0.38
CA LYS A 54 -5.05 -23.99 -1.74
C LYS A 54 -5.88 -22.91 -2.43
N GLU A 55 -7.20 -22.97 -2.31
CA GLU A 55 -8.11 -21.96 -2.86
C GLU A 55 -7.86 -20.60 -2.19
N LEU A 56 -7.86 -20.55 -0.85
CA LEU A 56 -7.62 -19.33 -0.09
C LEU A 56 -6.27 -18.66 -0.45
N ARG A 57 -5.21 -19.46 -0.64
CA ARG A 57 -3.91 -18.96 -1.10
C ARG A 57 -3.97 -18.38 -2.52
N THR A 58 -4.74 -19.01 -3.41
CA THR A 58 -4.87 -18.56 -4.80
C THR A 58 -5.61 -17.23 -4.84
N SER A 59 -6.74 -17.11 -4.13
CA SER A 59 -7.48 -15.85 -4.00
C SER A 59 -6.63 -14.75 -3.34
N ALA A 60 -5.88 -15.06 -2.28
CA ALA A 60 -4.98 -14.08 -1.65
C ALA A 60 -3.85 -13.63 -2.59
N THR A 61 -3.33 -14.53 -3.42
CA THR A 61 -2.31 -14.20 -4.44
C THR A 61 -2.85 -13.24 -5.47
N GLU A 62 -4.04 -13.55 -5.99
CA GLU A 62 -4.70 -12.72 -6.99
C GLU A 62 -5.03 -11.35 -6.42
N TRP A 63 -5.52 -11.28 -5.18
CA TRP A 63 -5.74 -10.02 -4.48
C TRP A 63 -4.45 -9.19 -4.36
N ILE A 64 -3.36 -9.78 -3.87
CA ILE A 64 -2.06 -9.08 -3.75
C ILE A 64 -1.59 -8.56 -5.11
N LYS A 65 -1.76 -9.35 -6.18
CA LYS A 65 -1.36 -8.95 -7.54
C LYS A 65 -2.20 -7.77 -8.04
N ARG A 66 -3.53 -7.87 -7.95
CA ARG A 66 -4.46 -6.80 -8.35
C ARG A 66 -4.21 -5.50 -7.57
N THR A 67 -4.01 -5.60 -6.26
CA THR A 67 -3.66 -4.46 -5.42
C THR A 67 -2.31 -3.87 -5.82
N SER A 68 -1.30 -4.70 -6.08
CA SER A 68 0.03 -4.24 -6.52
C SER A 68 -0.03 -3.53 -7.88
N GLU A 69 -0.82 -4.03 -8.83
CA GLU A 69 -1.07 -3.38 -10.12
C GLU A 69 -1.67 -1.98 -9.91
N GLY A 70 -2.73 -1.88 -9.12
CA GLY A 70 -3.37 -0.59 -8.79
C GLY A 70 -2.42 0.38 -8.09
N CYS A 71 -1.68 -0.08 -7.09
CA CYS A 71 -0.70 0.75 -6.37
C CYS A 71 0.49 1.16 -7.25
N THR A 72 0.89 0.33 -8.22
CA THR A 72 1.91 0.71 -9.20
C THR A 72 1.47 1.92 -10.02
N VAL A 73 0.22 1.92 -10.50
CA VAL A 73 -0.33 3.06 -11.26
C VAL A 73 -0.32 4.33 -10.40
N VAL A 74 -0.78 4.24 -9.15
CA VAL A 74 -0.77 5.38 -8.22
C VAL A 74 0.66 5.89 -7.96
N ALA A 75 1.62 4.98 -7.76
CA ALA A 75 3.02 5.33 -7.54
C ALA A 75 3.65 6.03 -8.77
N VAL A 76 3.36 5.54 -9.98
CA VAL A 76 3.81 6.16 -11.24
C VAL A 76 3.20 7.56 -11.41
N LEU A 77 1.92 7.74 -11.07
CA LEU A 77 1.28 9.06 -11.10
C LEU A 77 1.97 10.04 -10.14
N ILE A 78 2.25 9.63 -8.90
CA ILE A 78 2.98 10.45 -7.93
C ILE A 78 4.37 10.82 -8.46
N ALA A 79 5.10 9.83 -9.00
CA ALA A 79 6.42 10.08 -9.59
C ALA A 79 6.34 11.08 -10.75
N THR A 80 5.32 10.98 -11.61
CA THR A 80 5.15 11.89 -12.74
C THR A 80 4.88 13.32 -12.28
N VAL A 81 4.03 13.50 -11.26
CA VAL A 81 3.72 14.83 -10.71
C VAL A 81 4.95 15.44 -10.03
N ALA A 82 5.68 14.67 -9.23
CA ALA A 82 6.91 15.13 -8.59
C ALA A 82 7.98 15.48 -9.65
N PHE A 83 8.12 14.67 -10.70
CA PHE A 83 9.05 14.95 -11.79
C PHE A 83 8.69 16.25 -12.50
N ALA A 84 7.41 16.46 -12.83
CA ALA A 84 6.96 17.72 -13.41
C ALA A 84 7.26 18.92 -12.49
N ALA A 85 7.03 18.77 -11.19
CA ALA A 85 7.31 19.79 -10.19
C ALA A 85 8.80 20.16 -10.11
N ALA A 86 9.70 19.19 -10.25
CA ALA A 86 11.15 19.41 -10.31
C ALA A 86 11.56 20.33 -11.46
N TYR A 87 10.94 20.17 -12.64
CA TYR A 87 11.23 20.99 -13.82
C TYR A 87 10.51 22.35 -13.79
N THR A 88 9.33 22.43 -13.17
CA THR A 88 8.60 23.68 -13.00
C THR A 88 9.04 24.42 -11.74
N VAL A 89 10.32 24.82 -11.72
CA VAL A 89 10.92 25.50 -10.57
C VAL A 89 10.13 26.77 -10.22
N PRO A 90 9.62 26.90 -8.97
CA PRO A 90 8.94 28.11 -8.55
C PRO A 90 9.85 29.33 -8.69
N GLY A 91 9.37 30.37 -9.39
CA GLY A 91 10.08 31.62 -9.66
C GLY A 91 10.95 31.65 -10.93
N GLY A 92 11.07 30.52 -11.65
CA GLY A 92 11.72 30.47 -12.95
C GLY A 92 13.25 30.65 -12.94
N PRO A 93 13.90 30.47 -14.10
CA PRO A 93 15.34 30.71 -14.26
C PRO A 93 15.64 32.20 -14.33
N ASN A 94 16.76 32.61 -13.73
CA ASN A 94 17.24 33.99 -13.82
C ASN A 94 17.79 34.27 -15.23
N SER A 95 17.31 35.32 -15.89
CA SER A 95 17.57 35.63 -17.31
C SER A 95 19.04 35.88 -17.66
N GLN A 96 19.92 36.05 -16.68
CA GLN A 96 21.36 36.29 -16.89
C GLN A 96 22.27 35.09 -16.56
N ALA A 97 21.80 34.13 -15.76
CA ALA A 97 22.66 33.06 -15.22
C ALA A 97 22.09 31.65 -15.40
N GLY A 98 20.82 31.49 -15.80
CA GLY A 98 20.15 30.20 -15.91
C GLY A 98 19.86 29.49 -14.58
N THR A 99 20.34 30.03 -13.45
CA THR A 99 20.10 29.52 -12.11
C THR A 99 18.72 29.92 -11.60
N PRO A 100 18.02 29.07 -10.81
CA PRO A 100 16.71 29.41 -10.28
C PRO A 100 16.76 30.64 -9.36
N VAL A 101 15.85 31.59 -9.56
CA VAL A 101 15.85 32.90 -8.87
C VAL A 101 15.77 32.77 -7.35
N LEU A 102 15.17 31.68 -6.85
CA LEU A 102 14.99 31.41 -5.42
C LEU A 102 16.07 30.50 -4.81
N VAL A 103 17.18 30.23 -5.50
CA VAL A 103 18.24 29.31 -5.03
C VAL A 103 18.79 29.66 -3.65
N ASN A 104 18.78 30.95 -3.30
CA ASN A 104 19.36 31.46 -2.05
C ASN A 104 18.39 31.43 -0.85
N LYS A 105 17.18 30.88 -1.02
CA LYS A 105 16.18 30.74 0.06
C LYS A 105 16.24 29.33 0.66
N PRO A 106 16.23 29.18 2.00
CA PRO A 106 16.31 27.86 2.64
C PRO A 106 15.13 26.94 2.26
N PHE A 107 13.94 27.50 2.06
CA PHE A 107 12.76 26.75 1.62
C PHE A 107 12.91 26.17 0.19
N PHE A 108 13.75 26.77 -0.67
CA PHE A 108 14.02 26.22 -2.00
C PHE A 108 14.82 24.93 -1.92
N VAL A 109 15.83 24.88 -1.05
CA VAL A 109 16.60 23.66 -0.80
C VAL A 109 15.72 22.55 -0.23
N VAL A 110 14.83 22.90 0.72
CA VAL A 110 13.86 21.94 1.28
C VAL A 110 12.91 21.43 0.21
N PHE A 111 12.39 22.30 -0.66
CA PHE A 111 11.53 21.92 -1.78
C PHE A 111 12.24 20.90 -2.70
N THR A 112 13.41 21.25 -3.22
CA THR A 112 14.15 20.38 -4.15
C THR A 112 14.54 19.05 -3.49
N ALA A 113 14.99 19.06 -2.23
CA ALA A 113 15.37 17.83 -1.54
C ALA A 113 14.16 16.91 -1.30
N THR A 114 13.04 17.46 -0.83
CA THR A 114 11.82 16.67 -0.56
C THR A 114 11.17 16.15 -1.84
N ASP A 115 11.22 16.92 -2.92
CA ASP A 115 10.73 16.49 -4.24
C ASP A 115 11.56 15.32 -4.82
N VAL A 116 12.89 15.41 -4.77
CA VAL A 116 13.79 14.31 -5.20
C VAL A 116 13.60 13.07 -4.32
N LEU A 117 13.45 13.24 -3.01
CA LEU A 117 13.17 12.12 -2.10
C LEU A 117 11.81 11.48 -2.42
N SER A 118 10.77 12.28 -2.66
CA SER A 118 9.45 11.82 -3.07
C SER A 118 9.53 10.94 -4.33
N LEU A 119 10.25 11.42 -5.35
CA LEU A 119 10.51 10.69 -6.58
C LEU A 119 11.20 9.35 -6.36
N SER A 120 12.29 9.37 -5.58
CA SER A 120 13.08 8.16 -5.32
C SER A 120 12.26 7.08 -4.60
N PHE A 121 11.43 7.48 -3.63
CA PHE A 121 10.57 6.56 -2.91
C PHE A 121 9.41 6.05 -3.77
N ALA A 122 8.82 6.90 -4.63
CA ALA A 122 7.81 6.48 -5.59
C ALA A 122 8.35 5.42 -6.56
N LEU A 123 9.52 5.68 -7.17
CA LEU A 123 10.17 4.74 -8.09
C LEU A 123 10.57 3.43 -7.41
N THR A 124 11.09 3.51 -6.17
CA THR A 124 11.40 2.31 -5.37
C THR A 124 10.14 1.49 -5.11
N SER A 125 9.02 2.14 -4.78
CA SER A 125 7.72 1.49 -4.61
C SER A 125 7.23 0.83 -5.90
N VAL A 126 7.39 1.49 -7.06
CA VAL A 126 7.05 0.93 -8.38
C VAL A 126 7.84 -0.35 -8.64
N VAL A 127 9.16 -0.33 -8.41
CA VAL A 127 10.02 -1.51 -8.60
C VAL A 127 9.57 -2.68 -7.70
N ILE A 128 9.20 -2.39 -6.45
CA ILE A 128 8.72 -3.41 -5.51
C ILE A 128 7.38 -4.01 -5.97
N PHE A 129 6.40 -3.18 -6.34
CA PHE A 129 5.10 -3.67 -6.81
C PHE A 129 5.21 -4.40 -8.15
N LEU A 130 6.03 -3.90 -9.07
CA LEU A 130 6.30 -4.59 -10.34
C LEU A 130 7.00 -5.92 -10.09
N SER A 131 7.92 -6.01 -9.11
CA SER A 131 8.52 -7.29 -8.69
C SER A 131 7.48 -8.29 -8.20
N ILE A 132 6.39 -7.84 -7.56
CA ILE A 132 5.28 -8.71 -7.13
C ILE A 132 4.48 -9.21 -8.34
N VAL A 133 4.22 -8.35 -9.33
CA VAL A 133 3.40 -8.68 -10.51
C VAL A 133 4.17 -9.54 -11.53
N SER A 134 5.47 -9.27 -11.72
CA SER A 134 6.33 -9.93 -12.71
C SER A 134 6.95 -11.25 -12.24
N SER A 135 6.95 -11.55 -10.95
CA SER A 135 7.58 -12.78 -10.44
C SER A 135 6.75 -14.02 -10.83
N PRO A 136 7.30 -14.99 -11.60
CA PRO A 136 6.64 -16.27 -11.82
C PRO A 136 6.60 -17.02 -10.48
N PHE A 137 5.39 -17.28 -9.99
CA PHE A 137 5.12 -17.75 -8.64
C PHE A 137 5.71 -19.15 -8.35
N ARG A 138 6.94 -19.22 -7.83
CA ARG A 138 7.49 -20.46 -7.24
C ARG A 138 6.93 -20.65 -5.82
N PHE A 139 6.09 -21.67 -5.69
CA PHE A 139 5.24 -22.03 -4.55
C PHE A 139 5.89 -22.11 -3.15
N ARG A 140 7.23 -22.09 -3.00
CA ARG A 140 7.93 -22.32 -1.72
C ARG A 140 8.28 -21.05 -0.92
N ASP A 141 8.56 -19.92 -1.55
CA ASP A 141 8.96 -18.68 -0.85
C ASP A 141 7.77 -17.74 -0.55
N PHE A 142 6.58 -18.16 -0.98
CA PHE A 142 5.41 -17.32 -1.16
C PHE A 142 4.76 -16.85 0.15
N LYS A 143 4.74 -17.71 1.17
CA LYS A 143 3.96 -17.49 2.40
C LYS A 143 4.51 -16.37 3.29
N LYS A 144 5.78 -16.00 3.12
CA LYS A 144 6.47 -15.06 4.02
C LYS A 144 7.12 -13.87 3.30
N SER A 145 7.71 -14.09 2.12
CA SER A 145 8.41 -13.02 1.40
C SER A 145 7.44 -12.05 0.70
N LEU A 146 6.30 -12.53 0.21
CA LEU A 146 5.35 -11.73 -0.56
C LEU A 146 4.62 -10.66 0.26
N PRO A 147 4.00 -10.98 1.43
CA PRO A 147 3.39 -9.95 2.26
C PRO A 147 4.42 -8.93 2.77
N ASN A 148 5.67 -9.35 3.00
CA ASN A 148 6.76 -8.44 3.38
C ASN A 148 7.12 -7.47 2.23
N LYS A 149 7.26 -7.96 0.99
CA LYS A 149 7.49 -7.09 -0.17
C LYS A 149 6.35 -6.09 -0.36
N LEU A 150 5.11 -6.55 -0.23
CA LEU A 150 3.93 -5.68 -0.31
C LEU A 150 3.97 -4.57 0.76
N MET A 151 4.34 -4.93 2.00
CA MET A 151 4.50 -3.96 3.10
C MET A 151 5.57 -2.92 2.78
N PHE A 152 6.75 -3.34 2.31
CA PHE A 152 7.80 -2.41 1.92
C PHE A 152 7.33 -1.46 0.81
N GLY A 153 6.65 -1.97 -0.22
CA GLY A 153 6.04 -1.16 -1.28
C GLY A 153 5.12 -0.08 -0.71
N PHE A 154 4.18 -0.47 0.15
CA PHE A 154 3.29 0.50 0.80
C PHE A 154 4.02 1.52 1.68
N THR A 155 5.06 1.12 2.42
CA THR A 155 5.82 2.06 3.25
C THR A 155 6.54 3.13 2.42
N PHE A 156 7.16 2.74 1.30
CA PHE A 156 7.80 3.68 0.39
C PHE A 156 6.79 4.57 -0.31
N LEU A 157 5.63 4.03 -0.71
CA LEU A 157 4.55 4.82 -1.29
C LEU A 157 4.05 5.90 -0.32
N PHE A 158 3.84 5.53 0.95
CA PHE A 158 3.41 6.46 1.99
C PHE A 158 4.46 7.55 2.26
N LEU A 159 5.74 7.16 2.31
CA LEU A 159 6.83 8.09 2.50
C LEU A 159 6.95 9.07 1.31
N SER A 160 6.74 8.58 0.09
CA SER A 160 6.68 9.42 -1.12
C SER A 160 5.57 10.48 -1.04
N VAL A 161 4.33 10.07 -0.73
CA VAL A 161 3.19 11.02 -0.57
C VAL A 161 3.50 12.05 0.52
N SER A 162 4.08 11.63 1.63
CA SER A 162 4.46 12.52 2.73
C SER A 162 5.49 13.57 2.28
N MET A 163 6.56 13.13 1.59
CA MET A 163 7.61 14.01 1.07
C MET A 163 7.06 14.99 0.02
N MET A 164 6.16 14.54 -0.87
CA MET A 164 5.49 15.41 -1.84
C MET A 164 4.70 16.54 -1.18
N MET A 165 4.07 16.28 -0.03
CA MET A 165 3.31 17.28 0.71
C MET A 165 4.21 18.30 1.40
N PHE A 166 5.38 17.87 1.89
CA PHE A 166 6.42 18.80 2.35
C PHE A 166 6.94 19.68 1.21
N ALA A 167 7.15 19.11 0.01
CA ALA A 167 7.55 19.87 -1.17
C ALA A 167 6.49 20.92 -1.53
N PHE A 168 5.22 20.53 -1.60
CA PHE A 168 4.11 21.45 -1.87
C PHE A 168 4.02 22.57 -0.82
N GLY A 169 4.11 22.24 0.47
CA GLY A 169 4.12 23.22 1.56
C GLY A 169 5.28 24.20 1.45
N SER A 170 6.48 23.72 1.09
CA SER A 170 7.65 24.58 0.88
C SER A 170 7.48 25.52 -0.31
N THR A 171 6.93 25.04 -1.43
CA THR A 171 6.60 25.86 -2.61
C THR A 171 5.60 26.96 -2.28
N VAL A 172 4.55 26.63 -1.51
CA VAL A 172 3.57 27.61 -1.04
C VAL A 172 4.23 28.69 -0.18
N LEU A 173 5.11 28.32 0.74
CA LEU A 173 5.84 29.27 1.58
C LEU A 173 6.79 30.17 0.75
N LEU A 174 7.42 29.61 -0.28
CA LEU A 174 8.24 30.37 -1.23
C LEU A 174 7.39 31.40 -2.01
N MET A 175 6.19 31.01 -2.44
CA MET A 175 5.31 31.86 -3.26
C MET A 175 4.62 32.98 -2.45
N ILE A 176 4.33 32.76 -1.16
CA ILE A 176 3.55 33.67 -0.30
C ILE A 176 4.48 34.52 0.60
N GLN A 177 5.73 34.79 0.19
CA GLN A 177 6.69 35.52 1.01
C GLN A 177 6.21 36.91 1.51
N ASN A 178 5.20 37.52 0.86
CA ASN A 178 4.71 38.87 1.18
C ASN A 178 3.19 39.00 1.44
N ARG A 179 2.46 37.90 1.67
CA ARG A 179 0.98 37.92 1.91
C ARG A 179 0.61 37.62 3.38
N GLU A 180 -0.55 38.12 3.79
CA GLU A 180 -1.18 37.99 5.13
C GLU A 180 -1.06 36.59 5.77
N SER A 181 -0.86 36.55 7.10
CA SER A 181 -0.58 35.30 7.85
C SER A 181 -1.73 34.29 7.80
N TRP A 182 -2.98 34.76 7.73
CA TRP A 182 -4.18 33.92 7.67
C TRP A 182 -4.25 33.06 6.41
N THR A 183 -3.80 33.57 5.26
CA THR A 183 -3.78 32.79 4.01
C THR A 183 -2.78 31.64 4.10
N LYS A 184 -1.64 31.84 4.78
CA LYS A 184 -0.63 30.80 4.99
C LYS A 184 -1.18 29.65 5.84
N ILE A 185 -1.88 29.98 6.94
CA ILE A 185 -2.46 28.98 7.86
C ILE A 185 -3.51 28.12 7.15
N ILE A 186 -4.42 28.73 6.39
CA ILE A 186 -5.46 28.01 5.64
C ILE A 186 -4.82 27.08 4.60
N LEU A 187 -3.83 27.56 3.85
CA LEU A 187 -3.19 26.76 2.80
C LEU A 187 -2.35 25.61 3.37
N TYR A 188 -1.73 25.81 4.54
CA TYR A 188 -1.01 24.76 5.27
C TYR A 188 -1.98 23.67 5.79
N ALA A 189 -3.10 24.08 6.36
CA ALA A 189 -4.15 23.16 6.82
C ALA A 189 -4.74 22.35 5.66
N PHE A 190 -4.98 23.00 4.51
CA PHE A 190 -5.49 22.33 3.31
C PHE A 190 -4.46 21.38 2.67
N SER A 191 -3.16 21.71 2.74
CA SER A 191 -2.08 20.85 2.23
C SER A 191 -1.88 19.58 3.06
N PHE A 192 -2.19 19.63 4.36
CA PHE A 192 -2.06 18.47 5.25
C PHE A 192 -3.29 17.54 5.23
N LEU A 193 -4.42 18.01 4.72
CA LEU A 193 -5.66 17.24 4.62
C LEU A 193 -5.48 15.89 3.89
N PRO A 194 -4.82 15.82 2.71
CA PRO A 194 -4.55 14.57 2.02
C PRO A 194 -3.68 13.62 2.85
N VAL A 195 -2.70 14.12 3.60
CA VAL A 195 -1.85 13.31 4.51
C VAL A 195 -2.68 12.75 5.64
N GLY A 196 -3.57 13.54 6.23
CA GLY A 196 -4.47 13.08 7.29
C GLY A 196 -5.41 11.98 6.80
N ILE A 197 -5.98 12.16 5.60
CA ILE A 197 -6.86 11.15 4.98
C ILE A 197 -6.07 9.88 4.63
N PHE A 198 -4.87 10.00 4.05
CA PHE A 198 -3.99 8.86 3.77
C PHE A 198 -3.56 8.17 5.07
N ALA A 199 -3.16 8.90 6.09
CA ALA A 199 -2.82 8.33 7.38
C ALA A 199 -4.02 7.56 7.96
N LEU A 200 -5.20 8.16 8.03
CA LEU A 200 -6.41 7.51 8.55
C LEU A 200 -6.85 6.29 7.74
N ALA A 201 -6.74 6.33 6.41
CA ALA A 201 -7.13 5.22 5.55
C ALA A 201 -6.15 4.04 5.62
N TYR A 202 -4.84 4.32 5.72
CA TYR A 202 -3.79 3.28 5.72
C TYR A 202 -3.42 2.81 7.12
N PHE A 203 -3.72 3.57 8.18
CA PHE A 203 -3.52 3.19 9.57
C PHE A 203 -4.22 1.87 9.97
N PRO A 204 -5.52 1.64 9.69
CA PRO A 204 -6.17 0.37 10.01
C PRO A 204 -5.57 -0.81 9.23
N LEU A 205 -5.15 -0.57 7.98
CA LEU A 205 -4.49 -1.58 7.16
C LEU A 205 -3.10 -1.94 7.71
N PHE A 206 -2.34 -0.93 8.15
CA PHE A 206 -1.04 -1.10 8.78
C PHE A 206 -1.14 -1.82 10.14
N ILE A 207 -2.16 -1.52 10.94
CA ILE A 207 -2.43 -2.24 12.21
C ILE A 207 -2.80 -3.70 11.94
N SER A 208 -3.75 -3.97 11.04
CA SER A 208 -4.19 -5.33 10.73
C SER A 208 -3.03 -6.22 10.24
N LEU A 209 -2.18 -5.68 9.37
CA LEU A 209 -1.00 -6.38 8.87
C LEU A 209 0.10 -6.54 9.92
N SER A 210 0.35 -5.52 10.75
CA SER A 210 1.38 -5.60 11.80
C SER A 210 0.99 -6.54 12.95
N VAL A 211 -0.30 -6.65 13.28
CA VAL A 211 -0.83 -7.66 14.20
C VAL A 211 -0.63 -9.06 13.62
N THR A 212 -0.97 -9.26 12.35
CA THR A 212 -0.77 -10.54 11.65
C THR A 212 0.71 -10.93 11.57
N TYR A 213 1.59 -9.95 11.30
CA TYR A 213 3.04 -10.13 11.28
C TYR A 213 3.57 -10.51 12.67
N LYS A 214 3.19 -9.79 13.74
CA LYS A 214 3.55 -10.14 15.11
C LYS A 214 3.09 -11.54 15.48
N TYR A 215 1.88 -11.94 15.09
CA TYR A 215 1.35 -13.28 15.33
C TYR A 215 2.18 -14.36 14.62
N LEU A 216 2.52 -14.15 13.35
CA LEU A 216 3.38 -15.05 12.58
C LEU A 216 4.81 -15.13 13.13
N LEU A 217 5.36 -13.99 13.58
CA LEU A 217 6.71 -13.93 14.16
C LEU A 217 6.76 -14.66 15.50
N LYS A 218 5.72 -14.51 16.33
CA LYS A 218 5.55 -15.22 17.60
C LYS A 218 5.42 -16.72 17.35
N LYS A 219 4.65 -17.14 16.34
CA LYS A 219 4.51 -18.56 15.95
C LYS A 219 5.82 -19.14 15.41
N LEU A 220 6.60 -18.37 14.68
CA LEU A 220 7.91 -18.81 14.19
C LEU A 220 8.95 -18.97 15.32
N ARG A 221 8.90 -18.09 16.33
CA ARG A 221 9.73 -18.19 17.54
C ARG A 221 9.45 -19.46 18.35
N TRP A 222 8.26 -20.05 18.20
CA TRP A 222 7.89 -21.33 18.84
C TRP A 222 8.25 -22.57 18.01
N VAL A 223 8.65 -22.41 16.75
CA VAL A 223 8.95 -23.52 15.81
C VAL A 223 10.45 -23.72 15.61
N ILE A 224 11.27 -22.77 16.06
CA ILE A 224 12.73 -22.88 16.05
C ILE A 224 13.15 -23.17 17.50
N PRO A 225 13.75 -24.34 17.80
CA PRO A 225 14.21 -24.69 19.15
C PRO A 225 15.31 -23.75 19.65
#